data_AF-A0A9D8SK53-F1
#
_entry.id   AF-A0A9D8SK53-F1
#
_cell.length_a   1.000
_cell.length_b   1.000
_cell.length_c   1.000
_cell.angle_alpha   90.00
_cell.angle_beta   90.00
_cell.angle_gamma   90.00
#
_symmetry.space_group_name_H-M   'P 1'
#
loop_
_entity.id
_entity.type
_entity.pdbx_description
1 polymer ?
#
loop_
_entity_poly.entity_id
_entity_poly.type
_entity_poly.pdbx_seq_one_letter_code
_entity_poly.pdbx_strand_id
1 'polypeptide(L)'
;MRFPFAKRYRSFHEGSPSASGRIPHPGLIFSAVLIFSCLCAGSLNAADFREKALGEAEKAQIETLIFQLGSTSSRTREEAGRQLLQYGSSAIPLLKEAGSHEDFTIAESADFYLQMLQNGIHRTGDPPRVAELLKQYESSRLKHLRLLPIYALTYLPEELALTPLLRITLQEKDPHLSRLAALGTYRALPGKRNFTKFPTLFPEERAYPDPHFWETENQKAEQSRKALIPEIRQYLLAESVQTSGKQLLLALLALEEALDPALSQASGSVSTLNSPESNTDTSQQETDQAAGKLRAFRDRFLDRAAGDPDPMDLLFMRELDLTLCCALYQAGRPEMADDFFQNVFMRKEYSLRENTLPSMEMHKNLVILFFRQAQLILHEGHTEWCIRLLDSLFKDMEMREKNVFSPPLISIWKSLGQYDAAIALCREVRHFSFLSKNSDAQKNVDQMADVLVSLNSLKDIQEQKYAEAGTRLENYLKKTPMEELDIDLLILARQLAQFTKDEARMKDLDSLTQKFLDASEKKITLLGQNPFTDPEEKSLALNEFAWLAANTGSRLEKALEYAQEMTQLRPESAGLADTLGMVHFARKEYEKAFEVQKKAHEMDPTEPQIFQNLERFRVWLPQK
;
A
#
# COMPACT_ATOMS: atom_id res chain seq x y z
N MET A 1 -19.09 49.35 16.68
CA MET A 1 -20.25 49.63 17.56
C MET A 1 -20.57 48.37 18.37
N ARG A 2 -21.21 48.53 19.54
CA ARG A 2 -21.19 47.69 20.76
C ARG A 2 -21.78 46.26 20.66
N PHE A 3 -21.14 45.35 21.43
CA PHE A 3 -21.58 44.09 22.10
C PHE A 3 -23.06 44.03 22.59
N PRO A 4 -23.70 42.85 22.92
CA PRO A 4 -23.25 41.96 24.02
C PRO A 4 -23.63 40.44 24.06
N PHE A 5 -22.92 39.74 24.96
CA PHE A 5 -23.20 38.43 25.60
C PHE A 5 -24.32 38.50 26.67
N ALA A 6 -25.09 37.42 26.91
CA ALA A 6 -25.38 36.82 28.24
C ALA A 6 -26.53 35.77 28.31
N LYS A 7 -26.20 34.59 28.87
CA LYS A 7 -26.89 33.71 29.86
C LYS A 7 -28.37 33.27 29.68
N ARG A 8 -28.61 31.95 29.84
CA ARG A 8 -29.30 31.37 31.03
C ARG A 8 -29.26 29.83 31.11
N TYR A 9 -28.79 29.34 32.26
CA TYR A 9 -29.10 28.04 32.88
C TYR A 9 -30.28 28.27 33.85
N ARG A 10 -31.27 27.35 33.92
CA ARG A 10 -31.99 26.98 35.16
C ARG A 10 -32.87 25.74 34.99
N SER A 11 -32.76 24.89 36.01
CA SER A 11 -33.47 23.68 36.43
C SER A 11 -34.99 23.80 36.62
N PHE A 12 -35.72 22.67 36.54
CA PHE A 12 -36.80 22.32 37.49
C PHE A 12 -37.09 20.80 37.53
N HIS A 13 -37.43 20.33 38.74
CA HIS A 13 -37.62 18.97 39.25
C HIS A 13 -39.04 18.38 39.00
N GLU A 14 -39.10 17.05 39.07
CA GLU A 14 -40.13 16.15 39.67
C GLU A 14 -41.56 16.01 39.13
N GLY A 15 -42.00 14.74 39.01
CA GLY A 15 -43.42 14.35 39.09
C GLY A 15 -43.81 13.08 38.32
N SER A 16 -43.68 11.90 38.94
CA SER A 16 -44.54 10.73 38.69
C SER A 16 -45.67 10.72 39.74
N PRO A 17 -46.88 10.14 39.50
CA PRO A 17 -47.08 8.68 39.63
C PRO A 17 -48.26 8.03 38.81
N SER A 18 -48.23 6.68 38.72
CA SER A 18 -49.33 5.65 38.77
C SER A 18 -50.68 5.84 38.04
N ALA A 19 -51.44 4.86 37.52
CA ALA A 19 -51.39 3.39 37.38
C ALA A 19 -52.64 2.89 36.60
N SER A 20 -52.61 1.63 36.15
CA SER A 20 -53.74 0.74 35.76
C SER A 20 -54.45 0.98 34.40
N GLY A 21 -54.73 -0.01 33.54
CA GLY A 21 -54.51 -1.45 33.61
C GLY A 21 -55.06 -2.19 32.36
N ARG A 22 -54.85 -3.52 32.38
CA ARG A 22 -55.43 -4.61 31.56
C ARG A 22 -54.72 -5.04 30.26
N ILE A 23 -54.03 -6.18 30.42
CA ILE A 23 -53.67 -7.20 29.41
C ILE A 23 -54.93 -8.09 29.19
N PRO A 24 -55.15 -8.68 27.99
CA PRO A 24 -54.70 -10.05 27.75
C PRO A 24 -53.97 -10.23 26.38
N HIS A 25 -52.82 -10.90 26.45
CA HIS A 25 -52.12 -11.61 25.36
C HIS A 25 -52.80 -12.98 25.12
N PRO A 26 -52.53 -13.77 24.05
CA PRO A 26 -51.20 -13.91 23.40
C PRO A 26 -51.20 -14.01 21.87
N GLY A 27 -50.06 -13.64 21.28
CA GLY A 27 -49.82 -13.70 19.84
C GLY A 27 -48.40 -13.24 19.46
N LEU A 28 -47.41 -13.86 20.11
CA LEU A 28 -46.02 -14.06 19.67
C LEU A 28 -45.08 -12.82 19.47
N ILE A 29 -44.40 -12.49 20.58
CA ILE A 29 -42.94 -12.26 20.79
C ILE A 29 -42.25 -11.20 19.90
N PHE A 30 -42.14 -9.95 20.36
CA PHE A 30 -41.14 -9.32 21.27
C PHE A 30 -39.78 -8.93 20.66
N SER A 31 -39.57 -7.63 20.74
CA SER A 31 -38.42 -6.78 20.46
C SER A 31 -37.40 -6.69 21.61
N ALA A 32 -36.23 -6.15 21.26
CA ALA A 32 -35.45 -5.16 22.02
C ALA A 32 -34.34 -5.61 22.99
N VAL A 33 -33.13 -5.17 22.62
CA VAL A 33 -32.08 -4.47 23.39
C VAL A 33 -31.40 -5.21 24.56
N LEU A 34 -30.11 -5.47 24.37
CA LEU A 34 -29.09 -5.32 25.40
C LEU A 34 -27.85 -4.63 24.81
N ILE A 35 -27.53 -3.45 25.34
CA ILE A 35 -26.22 -2.81 25.26
C ILE A 35 -25.34 -3.53 26.30
N PHE A 36 -24.20 -4.10 25.90
CA PHE A 36 -22.94 -4.04 26.65
C PHE A 36 -21.78 -4.64 25.81
N SER A 37 -20.63 -3.99 25.93
CA SER A 37 -19.30 -4.25 25.37
C SER A 37 -18.75 -5.67 25.56
N CYS A 38 -17.93 -6.12 24.59
CA CYS A 38 -16.60 -6.74 24.74
C CYS A 38 -16.27 -7.48 23.41
N LEU A 39 -15.27 -7.01 22.65
CA LEU A 39 -13.88 -7.47 22.72
C LEU A 39 -13.70 -8.94 22.34
N CYS A 40 -12.88 -9.17 21.32
CA CYS A 40 -12.23 -10.43 20.95
C CYS A 40 -13.15 -11.55 20.41
N ALA A 41 -13.38 -11.57 19.09
CA ALA A 41 -13.58 -12.81 18.32
C ALA A 41 -13.59 -12.51 16.81
N GLY A 42 -12.46 -12.04 16.28
CA GLY A 42 -12.13 -12.25 14.87
C GLY A 42 -11.57 -13.66 14.69
N SER A 43 -12.34 -14.68 15.03
CA SER A 43 -12.01 -16.06 14.64
C SER A 43 -12.18 -16.14 13.14
N LEU A 44 -11.08 -16.41 12.44
CA LEU A 44 -11.07 -16.95 11.08
C LEU A 44 -11.88 -18.25 11.07
N ASN A 45 -13.20 -18.16 10.98
CA ASN A 45 -14.03 -19.28 10.59
C ASN A 45 -13.94 -19.39 9.07
N ALA A 46 -13.17 -20.38 8.64
CA ALA A 46 -12.91 -20.78 7.27
C ALA A 46 -14.15 -21.34 6.53
N ALA A 47 -15.34 -20.76 6.71
CA ALA A 47 -16.58 -21.28 6.13
C ALA A 47 -17.55 -20.22 5.58
N ASP A 48 -17.35 -18.92 5.81
CA ASP A 48 -18.32 -17.90 5.37
C ASP A 48 -17.73 -16.86 4.42
N PHE A 49 -17.57 -17.25 3.15
CA PHE A 49 -17.60 -16.32 2.02
C PHE A 49 -18.33 -16.98 0.83
N ARG A 50 -19.65 -16.76 0.76
CA ARG A 50 -20.50 -16.70 -0.44
C ARG A 50 -20.10 -17.62 -1.62
N GLU A 51 -20.56 -18.87 -1.57
CA GLU A 51 -21.02 -19.55 -2.80
C GLU A 51 -22.22 -18.77 -3.36
N LYS A 52 -21.97 -17.82 -4.27
CA LYS A 52 -23.01 -17.35 -5.19
C LYS A 52 -23.03 -18.33 -6.35
N ALA A 53 -24.18 -18.96 -6.57
CA ALA A 53 -24.47 -19.81 -7.72
C ALA A 53 -23.87 -19.23 -9.02
N LEU A 54 -23.16 -20.06 -9.79
CA LEU A 54 -22.83 -19.72 -11.17
C LEU A 54 -24.10 -19.21 -11.86
N GLY A 55 -24.04 -18.04 -12.50
CA GLY A 55 -25.14 -17.62 -13.36
C GLY A 55 -25.34 -18.65 -14.45
N GLU A 56 -26.59 -19.03 -14.76
CA GLU A 56 -26.90 -20.08 -15.74
C GLU A 56 -26.22 -19.84 -17.10
N ALA A 57 -26.06 -18.58 -17.49
CA ALA A 57 -25.36 -18.18 -18.71
C ALA A 57 -23.86 -18.47 -18.69
N GLU A 58 -23.19 -18.27 -17.55
CA GLU A 58 -21.76 -18.52 -17.37
C GLU A 58 -21.48 -20.02 -17.33
N LYS A 59 -22.34 -20.79 -16.64
CA LYS A 59 -22.27 -22.25 -16.62
C LYS A 59 -22.37 -22.85 -18.03
N ALA A 60 -23.34 -22.40 -18.82
CA ALA A 60 -23.56 -22.86 -20.19
C ALA A 60 -22.36 -22.54 -21.11
N GLN A 61 -21.69 -21.40 -20.91
CA GLN A 61 -20.49 -21.04 -21.67
C GLN A 61 -19.32 -21.96 -21.32
N ILE A 62 -19.09 -22.25 -20.05
CA ILE A 62 -18.01 -23.16 -19.62
C ILE A 62 -18.26 -24.59 -20.13
N GLU A 63 -19.49 -25.09 -20.04
CA GLU A 63 -19.87 -26.41 -20.59
C GLU A 63 -19.64 -26.48 -22.11
N THR A 64 -19.93 -25.40 -22.84
CA THR A 64 -19.65 -25.31 -24.29
C THR A 64 -18.16 -25.39 -24.59
N LEU A 65 -17.32 -24.72 -23.79
CA LEU A 65 -15.87 -24.76 -23.95
C LEU A 65 -15.28 -26.12 -23.60
N ILE A 66 -15.83 -26.80 -22.58
CA ILE A 66 -15.45 -28.18 -22.23
C ILE A 66 -15.77 -29.13 -23.39
N PHE A 67 -16.94 -28.99 -24.03
CA PHE A 67 -17.26 -29.79 -25.21
C PHE A 67 -16.28 -29.55 -26.38
N GLN A 68 -15.84 -28.31 -26.55
CA GLN A 68 -14.86 -27.94 -27.59
C GLN A 68 -13.47 -28.54 -27.36
N LEU A 69 -13.14 -29.01 -26.14
CA LEU A 69 -11.92 -29.77 -25.87
C LEU A 69 -11.89 -31.14 -26.59
N GLY A 70 -13.05 -31.67 -26.98
CA GLY A 70 -13.17 -32.90 -27.79
C GLY A 70 -13.08 -32.68 -29.30
N SER A 71 -12.87 -31.44 -29.75
CA SER A 71 -12.82 -31.11 -31.18
C SER A 71 -11.66 -31.81 -31.91
N THR A 72 -11.93 -32.32 -33.11
CA THR A 72 -10.88 -32.87 -34.01
C THR A 72 -9.90 -31.79 -34.50
N SER A 73 -10.23 -30.51 -34.33
CA SER A 73 -9.37 -29.38 -34.68
C SER A 73 -8.50 -28.97 -33.49
N SER A 74 -7.18 -29.17 -33.62
CA SER A 74 -6.20 -28.78 -32.61
C SER A 74 -6.29 -27.31 -32.20
N ARG A 75 -6.56 -26.41 -33.17
CA ARG A 75 -6.70 -24.98 -32.92
C ARG A 75 -7.92 -24.64 -32.07
N THR A 76 -9.00 -25.41 -32.22
CA THR A 76 -10.25 -25.19 -31.47
C THR A 76 -10.09 -25.67 -30.02
N ARG A 77 -9.39 -26.78 -29.81
CA ARG A 77 -9.07 -27.30 -28.46
C ARG A 77 -8.18 -26.34 -27.68
N GLU A 78 -7.16 -25.80 -28.33
CA GLU A 78 -6.23 -24.84 -27.70
C GLU A 78 -6.91 -23.52 -27.36
N GLU A 79 -7.81 -23.04 -28.24
CA GLU A 79 -8.62 -21.84 -28.00
C GLU A 79 -9.59 -22.03 -26.81
N ALA A 80 -10.31 -23.16 -26.80
CA ALA A 80 -11.23 -23.50 -25.72
C ALA A 80 -10.50 -23.63 -24.38
N GLY A 81 -9.33 -24.29 -24.37
CA GLY A 81 -8.47 -24.39 -23.20
C GLY A 81 -8.01 -23.03 -22.66
N ARG A 82 -7.61 -22.11 -23.55
CA ARG A 82 -7.21 -20.76 -23.14
C ARG A 82 -8.37 -19.97 -22.54
N GLN A 83 -9.57 -20.11 -23.10
CA GLN A 83 -10.77 -19.47 -22.58
C GLN A 83 -11.19 -20.08 -21.24
N LEU A 84 -11.10 -21.40 -21.07
CA LEU A 84 -11.33 -22.08 -19.78
C LEU A 84 -10.37 -21.58 -18.68
N LEU A 85 -9.11 -21.34 -19.04
CA LEU A 85 -8.14 -20.74 -18.10
C LEU A 85 -8.52 -19.30 -17.71
N GLN A 86 -9.16 -18.53 -18.60
CA GLN A 86 -9.68 -17.19 -18.28
C GLN A 86 -10.87 -17.25 -17.31
N TYR A 87 -11.72 -18.28 -17.39
CA TYR A 87 -12.81 -18.54 -16.44
C TYR A 87 -12.31 -19.05 -15.08
N GLY A 88 -11.06 -19.52 -14.98
CA GLY A 88 -10.37 -19.81 -13.74
C GLY A 88 -11.12 -20.77 -12.78
N SER A 89 -11.27 -20.43 -11.50
CA SER A 89 -11.88 -21.34 -10.51
C SER A 89 -13.38 -21.59 -10.71
N SER A 90 -14.10 -20.74 -11.47
CA SER A 90 -15.49 -20.99 -11.88
C SER A 90 -15.60 -22.21 -12.79
N ALA A 91 -14.53 -22.55 -13.51
CA ALA A 91 -14.46 -23.73 -14.36
C ALA A 91 -14.08 -25.02 -13.60
N ILE A 92 -13.53 -24.92 -12.37
CA ILE A 92 -13.04 -26.09 -11.62
C ILE A 92 -14.12 -27.15 -11.34
N PRO A 93 -15.34 -26.80 -10.88
CA PRO A 93 -16.38 -27.81 -10.62
C PRO A 93 -16.78 -28.57 -11.89
N LEU A 94 -16.92 -27.84 -13.01
CA LEU A 94 -17.32 -28.41 -14.31
C LEU A 94 -16.20 -29.21 -14.97
N LEU A 95 -14.94 -28.78 -14.83
CA LEU A 95 -13.77 -29.53 -15.29
C LEU A 95 -13.57 -30.81 -14.46
N LYS A 96 -13.86 -30.77 -13.16
CA LYS A 96 -13.85 -31.95 -12.29
C LYS A 96 -14.93 -32.97 -12.68
N GLU A 97 -16.11 -32.50 -13.09
CA GLU A 97 -17.16 -33.35 -13.65
C GLU A 97 -16.74 -33.93 -15.01
N ALA A 98 -16.11 -33.11 -15.86
CA ALA A 98 -15.64 -33.52 -17.18
C ALA A 98 -14.46 -34.50 -17.17
N GLY A 99 -13.70 -34.62 -16.07
CA GLY A 99 -12.66 -35.65 -15.90
C GLY A 99 -13.20 -37.08 -15.94
N SER A 100 -14.51 -37.28 -15.77
CA SER A 100 -15.19 -38.58 -15.91
C SER A 100 -15.99 -38.72 -17.23
N HIS A 101 -15.74 -37.87 -18.22
CA HIS A 101 -16.49 -37.84 -19.48
C HIS A 101 -16.22 -39.08 -20.36
N GLU A 102 -17.22 -39.54 -21.13
CA GLU A 102 -17.11 -40.74 -21.99
C GLU A 102 -16.07 -40.57 -23.12
N ASP A 103 -15.89 -39.34 -23.60
CA ASP A 103 -14.82 -38.99 -24.54
C ASP A 103 -13.48 -38.83 -23.80
N PHE A 104 -12.56 -39.76 -24.06
CA PHE A 104 -11.21 -39.76 -23.50
C PHE A 104 -10.46 -38.44 -23.74
N THR A 105 -10.66 -37.80 -24.89
CA THR A 105 -9.99 -36.54 -25.25
C THR A 105 -10.46 -35.39 -24.38
N ILE A 106 -11.77 -35.36 -24.09
CA ILE A 106 -12.38 -34.37 -23.18
C ILE A 106 -11.92 -34.64 -21.76
N ALA A 107 -11.94 -35.89 -21.30
CA ALA A 107 -11.51 -36.27 -19.96
C ALA A 107 -10.03 -35.92 -19.70
N GLU A 108 -9.13 -36.32 -20.59
CA GLU A 108 -7.69 -36.03 -20.48
C GLU A 108 -7.38 -34.53 -20.55
N SER A 109 -8.07 -33.79 -21.44
CA SER A 109 -7.91 -32.34 -21.53
C SER A 109 -8.50 -31.62 -20.31
N ALA A 110 -9.65 -32.07 -19.82
CA ALA A 110 -10.29 -31.51 -18.64
C ALA A 110 -9.41 -31.71 -17.41
N ASP A 111 -8.82 -32.89 -17.22
CA ASP A 111 -7.85 -33.16 -16.16
C ASP A 111 -6.59 -32.30 -16.29
N PHE A 112 -6.07 -32.10 -17.51
CA PHE A 112 -4.93 -31.22 -17.76
C PHE A 112 -5.22 -29.76 -17.36
N TYR A 113 -6.36 -29.19 -17.78
CA TYR A 113 -6.72 -27.83 -17.44
C TYR A 113 -7.16 -27.68 -15.98
N LEU A 114 -7.80 -28.71 -15.41
CA LEU A 114 -8.11 -28.79 -13.98
C LEU A 114 -6.82 -28.75 -13.17
N GLN A 115 -5.82 -29.53 -13.54
CA GLN A 115 -4.49 -29.46 -12.93
C GLN A 115 -3.85 -28.10 -13.14
N MET A 116 -3.94 -27.48 -14.31
CA MET A 116 -3.41 -26.12 -14.52
C MET A 116 -4.11 -25.07 -13.66
N LEU A 117 -5.41 -25.18 -13.44
CA LEU A 117 -6.19 -24.25 -12.62
C LEU A 117 -6.01 -24.49 -11.12
N GLN A 118 -5.85 -25.75 -10.73
CA GLN A 118 -5.55 -26.13 -9.34
C GLN A 118 -4.08 -25.84 -8.98
N ASN A 119 -3.17 -25.91 -9.95
CA ASN A 119 -1.74 -25.63 -9.80
C ASN A 119 -1.35 -24.21 -10.25
N GLY A 120 -2.32 -23.39 -10.69
CA GLY A 120 -2.13 -21.99 -11.04
C GLY A 120 -2.04 -21.13 -9.77
N ILE A 121 -1.20 -20.10 -9.82
CA ILE A 121 -1.01 -19.20 -8.68
C ILE A 121 -2.21 -18.26 -8.58
N HIS A 122 -2.77 -17.82 -9.71
CA HIS A 122 -4.01 -17.04 -9.81
C HIS A 122 -5.27 -17.89 -9.58
N ARG A 123 -6.22 -17.40 -8.75
CA ARG A 123 -7.51 -18.06 -8.43
C ARG A 123 -8.70 -17.14 -8.73
N THR A 124 -9.85 -17.68 -9.16
CA THR A 124 -11.06 -16.83 -9.27
C THR A 124 -11.68 -16.67 -7.90
N GLY A 125 -11.77 -15.42 -7.45
CA GLY A 125 -11.96 -15.08 -6.05
C GLY A 125 -10.82 -14.25 -5.48
N ASP A 126 -9.67 -14.19 -6.18
CA ASP A 126 -8.64 -13.21 -5.83
C ASP A 126 -9.19 -11.78 -5.99
N PRO A 127 -8.93 -10.88 -5.02
CA PRO A 127 -9.25 -9.47 -5.13
C PRO A 127 -8.75 -8.88 -6.45
N PRO A 128 -9.46 -7.93 -7.09
CA PRO A 128 -9.12 -7.46 -8.44
C PRO A 128 -7.65 -7.08 -8.63
N ARG A 129 -7.07 -6.36 -7.65
CA ARG A 129 -5.66 -5.97 -7.66
C ARG A 129 -4.69 -7.14 -7.53
N VAL A 130 -5.01 -8.11 -6.67
CA VAL A 130 -4.22 -9.36 -6.53
C VAL A 130 -4.29 -10.17 -7.82
N ALA A 131 -5.49 -10.31 -8.38
CA ALA A 131 -5.73 -11.04 -9.63
C ALA A 131 -4.94 -10.42 -10.79
N GLU A 132 -4.91 -9.09 -10.90
CA GLU A 132 -4.11 -8.38 -11.89
C GLU A 132 -2.62 -8.68 -11.75
N LEU A 133 -2.07 -8.55 -10.54
CA LEU A 133 -0.64 -8.80 -10.29
C LEU A 133 -0.26 -10.26 -10.55
N LEU A 134 -1.11 -11.21 -10.17
CA LEU A 134 -0.87 -12.63 -10.42
C LEU A 134 -0.97 -12.98 -11.91
N LYS A 135 -1.90 -12.37 -12.66
CA LYS A 135 -1.94 -12.50 -14.13
C LYS A 135 -0.67 -11.95 -14.77
N GLN A 136 -0.18 -10.80 -14.31
CA GLN A 136 1.11 -10.25 -14.78
C GLN A 136 2.28 -11.17 -14.45
N TYR A 137 2.28 -11.77 -13.27
CA TYR A 137 3.29 -12.75 -12.84
C TYR A 137 3.31 -13.98 -13.77
N GLU A 138 2.14 -14.58 -14.00
CA GLU A 138 2.02 -15.81 -14.79
C GLU A 138 2.33 -15.57 -16.27
N SER A 139 1.85 -14.46 -16.84
CA SER A 139 2.07 -14.08 -18.24
C SER A 139 3.51 -13.65 -18.55
N SER A 140 4.29 -13.27 -17.54
CA SER A 140 5.69 -12.88 -17.70
C SER A 140 6.58 -14.08 -17.99
N ARG A 141 7.20 -14.10 -19.18
CA ARG A 141 8.13 -15.15 -19.61
C ARG A 141 9.56 -14.98 -19.07
N LEU A 142 9.94 -13.76 -18.71
CA LEU A 142 11.27 -13.43 -18.19
C LEU A 142 11.28 -13.37 -16.66
N LYS A 143 12.26 -14.02 -16.01
CA LYS A 143 12.36 -14.11 -14.55
C LYS A 143 12.37 -12.74 -13.85
N HIS A 144 13.08 -11.76 -14.41
CA HIS A 144 13.18 -10.43 -13.81
C HIS A 144 11.85 -9.64 -13.86
N LEU A 145 10.97 -9.91 -14.82
CA LEU A 145 9.65 -9.28 -14.89
C LEU A 145 8.69 -9.86 -13.85
N ARG A 146 8.88 -11.14 -13.49
CA ARG A 146 8.15 -11.80 -12.39
C ARG A 146 8.50 -11.24 -11.00
N LEU A 147 9.62 -10.53 -10.87
CA LEU A 147 9.97 -9.86 -9.62
C LEU A 147 9.00 -8.74 -9.29
N LEU A 148 8.64 -7.92 -10.27
CA LEU A 148 7.82 -6.73 -10.04
C LEU A 148 6.47 -7.08 -9.37
N PRO A 149 5.72 -8.12 -9.81
CA PRO A 149 4.53 -8.56 -9.10
C PRO A 149 4.80 -9.10 -7.68
N ILE A 150 5.89 -9.84 -7.43
CA ILE A 150 6.24 -10.30 -6.07
C ILE A 150 6.43 -9.09 -5.13
N TYR A 151 7.20 -8.09 -5.58
CA TYR A 151 7.39 -6.86 -4.83
C TYR A 151 6.06 -6.13 -4.65
N ALA A 152 5.28 -5.94 -5.72
CA ALA A 152 3.97 -5.29 -5.67
C ALA A 152 3.02 -5.96 -4.65
N LEU A 153 2.95 -7.29 -4.64
CA LEU A 153 2.19 -8.06 -3.65
C LEU A 153 2.70 -7.82 -2.23
N THR A 154 4.02 -7.66 -2.06
CA THR A 154 4.64 -7.33 -0.76
C THR A 154 4.30 -5.91 -0.27
N TYR A 155 3.70 -5.04 -1.10
CA TYR A 155 3.15 -3.74 -0.65
C TYR A 155 1.66 -3.77 -0.39
N LEU A 156 0.93 -4.79 -0.88
CA LEU A 156 -0.49 -4.92 -0.60
C LEU A 156 -0.74 -5.05 0.91
N PRO A 157 -1.86 -4.57 1.46
CA PRO A 157 -2.23 -4.83 2.84
C PRO A 157 -2.11 -6.31 3.19
N GLU A 158 -1.90 -6.57 4.49
CA GLU A 158 -1.61 -7.89 5.03
C GLU A 158 -2.66 -8.93 4.59
N GLU A 159 -3.95 -8.53 4.57
CA GLU A 159 -5.09 -9.36 4.18
C GLU A 159 -5.06 -9.77 2.70
N LEU A 160 -4.44 -8.94 1.86
CA LEU A 160 -4.36 -9.16 0.41
C LEU A 160 -3.01 -9.77 -0.01
N ALA A 161 -1.95 -9.56 0.76
CA ALA A 161 -0.58 -9.94 0.41
C ALA A 161 -0.24 -11.38 0.78
N LEU A 162 -0.65 -11.84 1.97
CA LEU A 162 -0.14 -13.07 2.56
C LEU A 162 -0.48 -14.32 1.73
N THR A 163 -1.75 -14.51 1.40
CA THR A 163 -2.20 -15.70 0.66
C THR A 163 -1.61 -15.80 -0.76
N PRO A 164 -1.55 -14.75 -1.61
CA PRO A 164 -0.89 -14.86 -2.91
C PRO A 164 0.62 -15.07 -2.81
N LEU A 165 1.31 -14.43 -1.86
CA LEU A 165 2.75 -14.64 -1.67
C LEU A 165 3.05 -16.06 -1.21
N LEU A 166 2.27 -16.59 -0.26
CA LEU A 166 2.40 -17.97 0.22
C LEU A 166 2.17 -19.00 -0.90
N ARG A 167 1.24 -18.71 -1.82
CA ARG A 167 1.03 -19.54 -3.04
C ARG A 167 2.27 -19.55 -3.92
N ILE A 168 2.85 -18.39 -4.23
CA ILE A 168 4.09 -18.30 -5.01
C ILE A 168 5.23 -19.05 -4.29
N THR A 169 5.37 -18.88 -2.96
CA THR A 169 6.36 -19.59 -2.16
C THR A 169 6.27 -21.12 -2.31
N LEU A 170 5.05 -21.66 -2.33
CA LEU A 170 4.82 -23.11 -2.36
C LEU A 170 4.79 -23.71 -3.76
N GLN A 171 4.39 -22.95 -4.79
CA GLN A 171 4.13 -23.48 -6.12
C GLN A 171 5.18 -23.07 -7.16
N GLU A 172 5.99 -22.04 -6.89
CA GLU A 172 7.01 -21.58 -7.85
C GLU A 172 8.15 -22.59 -7.98
N LYS A 173 8.48 -22.90 -9.23
CA LYS A 173 9.51 -23.87 -9.62
C LYS A 173 10.90 -23.25 -9.61
N ASP A 174 11.00 -21.94 -9.86
CA ASP A 174 12.27 -21.22 -9.77
C ASP A 174 12.69 -20.99 -8.30
N PRO A 175 13.85 -21.50 -7.87
CA PRO A 175 14.28 -21.39 -6.48
C PRO A 175 14.55 -19.95 -6.00
N HIS A 176 14.88 -18.99 -6.88
CA HIS A 176 15.09 -17.60 -6.48
C HIS A 176 13.76 -16.89 -6.27
N LEU A 177 12.82 -17.05 -7.21
CA LEU A 177 11.48 -16.46 -7.10
C LEU A 177 10.70 -17.04 -5.91
N SER A 178 10.80 -18.36 -5.67
CA SER A 178 10.20 -19.00 -4.49
C SER A 178 10.77 -18.44 -3.17
N ARG A 179 12.10 -18.26 -3.09
CA ARG A 179 12.78 -17.64 -1.92
C ARG A 179 12.41 -16.16 -1.75
N LEU A 180 12.33 -15.38 -2.82
CA LEU A 180 11.92 -13.98 -2.76
C LEU A 180 10.46 -13.82 -2.34
N ALA A 181 9.56 -14.68 -2.83
CA ALA A 181 8.18 -14.72 -2.36
C ALA A 181 8.09 -15.12 -0.88
N ALA A 182 8.98 -15.99 -0.39
CA ALA A 182 9.05 -16.32 1.04
C ALA A 182 9.47 -15.11 1.89
N LEU A 183 10.46 -14.33 1.44
CA LEU A 183 10.82 -13.05 2.09
C LEU A 183 9.65 -12.06 2.07
N GLY A 184 8.96 -11.93 0.94
CA GLY A 184 7.75 -11.12 0.82
C GLY A 184 6.65 -11.57 1.77
N THR A 185 6.38 -12.88 1.84
CA THR A 185 5.37 -13.47 2.75
C THR A 185 5.70 -13.14 4.20
N TYR A 186 6.97 -13.29 4.59
CA TYR A 186 7.42 -12.97 5.93
C TYR A 186 7.27 -11.47 6.25
N ARG A 187 7.60 -10.57 5.31
CA ARG A 187 7.45 -9.11 5.49
C ARG A 187 5.99 -8.64 5.44
N ALA A 188 5.10 -9.41 4.82
CA ALA A 188 3.67 -9.16 4.79
C ALA A 188 2.95 -9.64 6.06
N LEU A 189 3.65 -10.27 7.01
CA LEU A 189 3.07 -10.67 8.30
C LEU A 189 2.59 -9.44 9.09
N PRO A 190 1.52 -9.59 9.89
CA PRO A 190 1.00 -8.48 10.65
C PRO A 190 2.01 -7.76 11.54
N GLY A 191 1.96 -6.44 11.60
CA GLY A 191 2.83 -5.66 12.47
C GLY A 191 4.32 -5.70 12.10
N LYS A 192 4.71 -6.36 11.00
CA LYS A 192 6.02 -6.13 10.38
C LYS A 192 6.09 -4.77 9.71
N ARG A 193 4.94 -4.27 9.27
CA ARG A 193 4.76 -2.88 8.84
C ARG A 193 4.32 -2.05 10.03
N ASN A 194 4.93 -0.89 10.18
CA ASN A 194 4.51 0.07 11.19
C ASN A 194 3.50 1.00 10.55
N PHE A 195 2.32 1.12 11.17
CA PHE A 195 1.48 2.28 10.94
C PHE A 195 2.28 3.51 11.38
N THR A 196 2.70 4.29 10.39
CA THR A 196 3.51 5.48 10.61
C THR A 196 2.63 6.60 11.17
N LYS A 197 3.16 7.34 12.16
CA LYS A 197 2.55 8.60 12.58
C LYS A 197 2.59 9.53 11.36
N PHE A 198 1.43 9.86 10.80
CA PHE A 198 1.40 10.77 9.67
C PHE A 198 1.79 12.18 10.13
N PRO A 199 2.75 12.82 9.48
CA PRO A 199 3.15 14.17 9.85
C PRO A 199 2.00 15.13 9.59
N THR A 200 1.38 15.63 10.65
CA THR A 200 0.45 16.75 10.56
C THR A 200 1.26 18.01 10.27
N LEU A 201 1.07 18.60 9.08
CA LEU A 201 1.68 19.89 8.75
C LEU A 201 1.26 20.98 9.75
N PHE A 202 0.07 20.85 10.34
CA PHE A 202 -0.51 21.77 11.32
C PHE A 202 -0.88 21.01 12.61
N PRO A 203 -0.10 21.17 13.70
CA PRO A 203 -0.25 20.39 14.93
C PRO A 203 -1.60 20.52 15.66
N GLU A 204 -2.36 21.58 15.41
CA GLU A 204 -3.62 21.88 16.10
C GLU A 204 -4.86 21.30 15.37
N GLU A 205 -4.69 20.62 14.25
CA GLU A 205 -5.81 20.09 13.48
C GLU A 205 -6.44 18.87 14.13
N ARG A 206 -7.70 19.02 14.58
CA ARG A 206 -8.59 17.91 15.00
C ARG A 206 -8.89 16.91 13.87
N ALA A 207 -8.32 17.10 12.69
CA ALA A 207 -8.59 16.26 11.54
C ALA A 207 -8.01 14.85 11.74
N TYR A 208 -6.83 14.71 12.33
CA TYR A 208 -6.12 13.43 12.40
C TYR A 208 -6.28 12.70 13.74
N PRO A 209 -6.14 11.35 13.75
CA PRO A 209 -6.09 10.59 14.98
C PRO A 209 -4.92 11.04 15.88
N ASP A 210 -5.12 11.00 17.20
CA ASP A 210 -4.07 11.24 18.18
C ASP A 210 -2.89 10.25 17.98
N PRO A 211 -1.63 10.63 18.24
CA PRO A 211 -0.49 9.73 18.08
C PRO A 211 -0.61 8.37 18.80
N HIS A 212 -1.38 8.28 19.89
CA HIS A 212 -1.62 7.01 20.58
C HIS A 212 -2.50 6.03 19.78
N PHE A 213 -3.29 6.52 18.84
CA PHE A 213 -4.05 5.69 17.90
C PHE A 213 -3.11 4.77 17.10
N TRP A 214 -2.05 5.34 16.51
CA TRP A 214 -1.09 4.58 15.73
C TRP A 214 -0.33 3.55 16.57
N GLU A 215 -0.02 3.89 17.83
CA GLU A 215 0.53 2.93 18.79
C GLU A 215 -0.42 1.77 19.06
N THR A 216 -1.72 2.06 19.19
CA THR A 216 -2.75 1.04 19.39
C THR A 216 -2.92 0.14 18.17
N GLU A 217 -2.94 0.70 16.96
CA GLU A 217 -3.03 -0.09 15.72
C GLU A 217 -1.78 -0.97 15.53
N ASN A 218 -0.59 -0.45 15.82
CA ASN A 218 0.64 -1.24 15.82
C ASN A 218 0.58 -2.40 16.82
N GLN A 219 0.04 -2.17 18.03
CA GLN A 219 -0.16 -3.23 19.03
C GLN A 219 -1.17 -4.29 18.59
N LYS A 220 -2.25 -3.91 17.91
CA LYS A 220 -3.22 -4.87 17.35
C LYS A 220 -2.58 -5.73 16.26
N ALA A 221 -1.86 -5.10 15.33
CA ALA A 221 -1.16 -5.81 14.27
C ALA A 221 -0.10 -6.77 14.83
N GLU A 222 0.63 -6.35 15.86
CA GLU A 222 1.53 -7.20 16.62
C GLU A 222 0.81 -8.44 17.21
N GLN A 223 -0.33 -8.25 17.88
CA GLN A 223 -1.11 -9.37 18.44
C GLN A 223 -1.61 -10.33 17.36
N SER A 224 -2.11 -9.81 16.24
CA SER A 224 -2.50 -10.62 15.08
C SER A 224 -1.34 -11.43 14.53
N ARG A 225 -0.12 -10.86 14.49
CA ARG A 225 1.10 -11.58 14.06
C ARG A 225 1.36 -12.79 14.95
N LYS A 226 1.28 -12.59 16.26
CA LYS A 226 1.54 -13.65 17.25
C LYS A 226 0.58 -14.83 17.11
N ALA A 227 -0.68 -14.55 16.77
CA ALA A 227 -1.68 -15.58 16.51
C ALA A 227 -1.44 -16.31 15.17
N LEU A 228 -1.03 -15.59 14.12
CA LEU A 228 -0.95 -16.13 12.77
C LEU A 228 0.31 -16.96 12.49
N ILE A 229 1.44 -16.64 13.12
CA ILE A 229 2.72 -17.36 12.91
C ILE A 229 2.57 -18.88 13.13
N PRO A 230 1.99 -19.37 14.25
CA PRO A 230 1.76 -20.80 14.47
C PRO A 230 0.89 -21.46 13.40
N GLU A 231 -0.17 -20.78 12.93
CA GLU A 231 -1.08 -21.31 11.91
C GLU A 231 -0.38 -21.50 10.57
N ILE A 232 0.37 -20.48 10.11
CA ILE A 232 1.16 -20.57 8.87
C ILE A 232 2.20 -21.69 9.00
N ARG A 233 2.88 -21.80 10.13
CA ARG A 233 3.87 -22.84 10.37
C ARG A 233 3.26 -24.25 10.29
N GLN A 234 2.11 -24.46 10.94
CA GLN A 234 1.40 -25.74 10.88
C GLN A 234 0.98 -26.08 9.45
N TYR A 235 0.44 -25.11 8.72
CA TYR A 235 0.08 -25.27 7.31
C TYR A 235 1.29 -25.67 6.46
N LEU A 236 2.41 -24.96 6.59
CA LEU A 236 3.65 -25.27 5.87
C LEU A 236 4.18 -26.67 6.18
N LEU A 237 4.07 -27.13 7.43
CA LEU A 237 4.50 -28.48 7.84
C LEU A 237 3.58 -29.59 7.28
N ALA A 238 2.29 -29.30 7.11
CA ALA A 238 1.32 -30.24 6.56
C ALA A 238 1.47 -30.42 5.03
N GLU A 239 1.92 -29.38 4.32
CA GLU A 239 2.17 -29.45 2.88
C GLU A 239 3.31 -30.43 2.56
N SER A 240 3.13 -31.28 1.54
CA SER A 240 4.16 -32.25 1.13
C SER A 240 5.24 -31.64 0.23
N VAL A 241 4.95 -30.50 -0.40
CA VAL A 241 5.83 -29.82 -1.35
C VAL A 241 7.12 -29.36 -0.66
N GLN A 242 8.26 -29.50 -1.34
CA GLN A 242 9.59 -29.14 -0.85
C GLN A 242 10.25 -28.07 -1.74
N THR A 243 9.75 -26.83 -1.65
CA THR A 243 10.40 -25.68 -2.32
C THR A 243 11.47 -25.03 -1.43
N SER A 244 12.45 -24.37 -2.05
CA SER A 244 13.46 -23.57 -1.34
C SER A 244 12.82 -22.43 -0.54
N GLY A 245 11.75 -21.81 -1.08
CA GLY A 245 11.01 -20.76 -0.40
C GLY A 245 10.30 -21.26 0.86
N LYS A 246 9.68 -22.45 0.83
CA LYS A 246 9.07 -23.05 2.03
C LYS A 246 10.09 -23.26 3.14
N GLN A 247 11.26 -23.82 2.81
CA GLN A 247 12.33 -24.05 3.78
C GLN A 247 12.83 -22.73 4.38
N LEU A 248 12.99 -21.70 3.55
CA LEU A 248 13.36 -20.37 4.00
C LEU A 248 12.30 -19.76 4.93
N LEU A 249 11.02 -19.80 4.54
CA LEU A 249 9.92 -19.25 5.31
C LEU A 249 9.78 -19.94 6.68
N LEU A 250 9.83 -21.27 6.72
CA LEU A 250 9.80 -22.03 7.98
C LEU A 250 10.93 -21.59 8.94
N ALA A 251 12.10 -21.32 8.39
CA ALA A 251 13.23 -20.90 9.19
C ALA A 251 13.14 -19.44 9.65
N LEU A 252 12.58 -18.53 8.84
CA LEU A 252 12.29 -17.15 9.24
C LEU A 252 11.21 -17.09 10.33
N LEU A 253 10.18 -17.94 10.26
CA LEU A 253 9.18 -18.05 11.32
C LEU A 253 9.79 -18.60 12.62
N ALA A 254 10.66 -19.60 12.54
CA ALA A 254 11.39 -20.11 13.71
C ALA A 254 12.35 -19.06 14.30
N LEU A 255 12.91 -18.18 13.47
CA LEU A 255 13.71 -17.06 13.94
C LEU A 255 12.86 -16.06 14.74
N GLU A 256 11.65 -15.71 14.27
CA GLU A 256 10.74 -14.84 15.03
C GLU A 256 10.42 -15.41 16.41
N GLU A 257 10.06 -16.70 16.48
CA GLU A 257 9.78 -17.39 17.74
C GLU A 257 10.97 -17.34 18.71
N ALA A 258 12.19 -17.32 18.19
CA ALA A 258 13.42 -17.21 18.98
C ALA A 258 13.75 -15.77 19.40
N LEU A 259 13.40 -14.78 18.58
CA LEU A 259 13.64 -13.36 18.85
C LEU A 259 12.60 -12.75 19.79
N ASP A 260 11.39 -13.30 19.85
CA ASP A 260 10.33 -12.89 20.79
C ASP A 260 9.90 -14.07 21.70
N PRO A 261 10.44 -14.16 22.92
CA PRO A 261 10.11 -15.23 23.88
C PRO A 261 8.63 -15.33 24.25
N ALA A 262 7.84 -14.26 24.03
CA ALA A 262 6.40 -14.28 24.27
C ALA A 262 5.64 -15.13 23.23
N LEU A 263 6.22 -15.36 22.04
CA LEU A 263 5.68 -16.27 21.03
C LEU A 263 5.82 -17.75 21.45
N SER A 264 6.89 -18.10 22.16
CA SER A 264 7.17 -19.47 22.62
C SER A 264 6.21 -19.97 23.72
N GLN A 265 5.45 -19.08 24.38
CA GLN A 265 4.45 -19.49 25.38
C GLN A 265 3.09 -19.87 24.78
N ALA A 266 2.82 -19.49 23.52
CA ALA A 266 1.57 -19.83 22.81
C ALA A 266 1.66 -21.19 22.09
N SER A 267 2.86 -21.63 21.73
CA SER A 267 3.12 -22.97 21.20
C SER A 267 3.41 -23.91 22.37
N GLY A 268 2.37 -24.60 22.83
CA GLY A 268 2.44 -25.51 23.98
C GLY A 268 3.53 -26.59 23.86
N SER A 269 4.73 -26.27 24.35
CA SER A 269 5.71 -27.17 24.97
C SER A 269 6.94 -26.35 25.38
N VAL A 270 6.97 -25.90 26.64
CA VAL A 270 8.25 -25.59 27.31
C VAL A 270 8.26 -26.34 28.64
N SER A 271 8.98 -27.45 28.66
CA SER A 271 9.52 -27.97 29.90
C SER A 271 10.68 -27.08 30.34
N THR A 272 10.43 -26.32 31.41
CA THR A 272 11.36 -25.87 32.46
C THR A 272 12.70 -25.25 32.04
N LEU A 273 12.93 -23.99 32.43
CA LEU A 273 13.94 -23.64 33.44
C LEU A 273 13.86 -22.15 33.85
N ASN A 274 13.48 -21.96 35.11
CA ASN A 274 13.91 -21.01 36.14
C ASN A 274 13.96 -19.47 35.94
N SER A 275 13.34 -18.86 36.96
CA SER A 275 13.26 -17.51 37.55
C SER A 275 14.36 -16.46 37.34
N PRO A 276 14.03 -15.16 37.58
CA PRO A 276 14.77 -14.02 37.09
C PRO A 276 15.61 -13.36 38.19
N GLU A 277 16.93 -13.47 38.12
CA GLU A 277 17.84 -12.53 38.80
C GLU A 277 19.04 -12.22 37.91
N SER A 278 19.26 -10.92 37.70
CA SER A 278 20.48 -10.24 37.24
C SER A 278 21.46 -11.01 36.36
N ASN A 279 21.61 -10.61 35.08
CA ASN A 279 22.89 -10.66 34.38
C ASN A 279 22.80 -9.90 33.04
N THR A 280 23.52 -8.79 32.94
CA THR A 280 23.82 -8.11 31.67
C THR A 280 24.75 -8.94 30.77
N ASP A 281 25.47 -9.91 31.33
CA ASP A 281 26.37 -10.81 30.58
C ASP A 281 25.64 -11.96 29.87
N THR A 282 24.50 -12.44 30.39
CA THR A 282 23.73 -13.53 29.75
C THR A 282 22.99 -13.04 28.51
N SER A 283 22.50 -11.79 28.49
CA SER A 283 21.83 -11.27 27.28
C SER A 283 22.81 -11.07 26.14
N GLN A 284 24.05 -10.63 26.40
CA GLN A 284 25.08 -10.46 25.38
C GLN A 284 25.48 -11.82 24.76
N GLN A 285 25.64 -12.84 25.61
CA GLN A 285 26.06 -14.18 25.19
C GLN A 285 24.97 -14.94 24.40
N GLU A 286 23.70 -14.76 24.76
CA GLU A 286 22.54 -15.24 23.99
C GLU A 286 22.40 -14.50 22.65
N THR A 287 22.71 -13.20 22.64
CA THR A 287 22.68 -12.32 21.47
C THR A 287 23.77 -12.71 20.45
N ASP A 288 24.99 -12.98 20.91
CA ASP A 288 26.09 -13.46 20.06
C ASP A 288 25.83 -14.86 19.48
N GLN A 289 25.20 -15.73 20.26
CA GLN A 289 24.80 -17.06 19.80
C GLN A 289 23.69 -17.00 18.72
N ALA A 290 22.73 -16.08 18.88
CA ALA A 290 21.70 -15.81 17.86
C ALA A 290 22.31 -15.22 16.58
N ALA A 291 23.27 -14.29 16.72
CA ALA A 291 24.02 -13.71 15.60
C ALA A 291 24.77 -14.79 14.80
N GLY A 292 25.47 -15.70 15.49
CA GLY A 292 26.16 -16.83 14.86
C GLY A 292 25.22 -17.78 14.14
N LYS A 293 24.05 -18.09 14.73
CA LYS A 293 23.01 -18.90 14.09
C LYS A 293 22.42 -18.23 12.85
N LEU A 294 22.22 -16.91 12.90
CA LEU A 294 21.74 -16.10 11.78
C LEU A 294 22.75 -16.00 10.64
N ARG A 295 24.04 -15.85 10.95
CA ARG A 295 25.11 -15.90 9.94
C ARG A 295 25.22 -17.28 9.30
N ALA A 296 25.17 -18.35 10.11
CA ALA A 296 25.13 -19.72 9.59
C ALA A 296 23.84 -20.03 8.80
N PHE A 297 22.71 -19.40 9.17
CA PHE A 297 21.46 -19.46 8.41
C PHE A 297 21.60 -18.79 7.05
N ARG A 298 22.11 -17.57 7.02
CA ARG A 298 22.44 -16.84 5.79
C ARG A 298 23.40 -17.63 4.89
N ASP A 299 24.47 -18.18 5.44
CA ASP A 299 25.49 -18.90 4.69
C ASP A 299 24.99 -20.23 4.10
N ARG A 300 23.93 -20.84 4.67
CA ARG A 300 23.30 -22.05 4.13
C ARG A 300 22.57 -21.84 2.80
N PHE A 301 22.18 -20.61 2.48
CA PHE A 301 21.55 -20.27 1.21
C PHE A 301 22.53 -19.71 0.16
N LEU A 302 23.83 -19.74 0.49
CA LEU A 302 24.93 -19.50 -0.43
C LEU A 302 25.48 -20.86 -0.89
N ASP A 303 25.08 -21.33 -2.06
CA ASP A 303 25.94 -22.25 -2.78
C ASP A 303 27.15 -21.44 -3.25
N ARG A 304 28.32 -21.68 -2.61
CA ARG A 304 29.59 -21.17 -3.13
C ARG A 304 29.89 -21.91 -4.43
N ALA A 305 29.26 -21.51 -5.52
CA ALA A 305 29.85 -21.71 -6.82
C ALA A 305 31.19 -20.97 -6.78
N ALA A 306 32.30 -21.70 -6.91
CA ALA A 306 33.60 -21.09 -7.12
C ALA A 306 33.57 -20.38 -8.49
N GLY A 307 33.11 -19.12 -8.52
CA GLY A 307 32.89 -18.34 -9.74
C GLY A 307 32.13 -17.03 -9.48
N ASP A 308 31.81 -16.30 -10.55
CA ASP A 308 30.98 -15.07 -10.49
C ASP A 308 29.54 -15.43 -10.08
N PRO A 309 29.00 -14.84 -9.00
CA PRO A 309 27.66 -15.14 -8.52
C PRO A 309 26.57 -14.66 -9.49
N ASP A 310 25.48 -15.42 -9.63
CA ASP A 310 24.31 -15.01 -10.40
C ASP A 310 23.76 -13.69 -9.81
N PRO A 311 23.48 -12.66 -10.64
CA PRO A 311 22.83 -11.43 -10.20
C PRO A 311 21.58 -11.64 -9.33
N MET A 312 20.83 -12.71 -9.57
CA MET A 312 19.66 -13.10 -8.77
C MET A 312 20.01 -13.60 -7.38
N ASP A 313 21.16 -14.26 -7.19
CA ASP A 313 21.65 -14.65 -5.88
C ASP A 313 22.14 -13.43 -5.10
N LEU A 314 22.81 -12.48 -5.76
CA LEU A 314 23.20 -11.22 -5.13
C LEU A 314 21.97 -10.43 -4.67
N LEU A 315 20.94 -10.32 -5.50
CA LEU A 315 19.68 -9.67 -5.16
C LEU A 315 18.99 -10.37 -3.98
N PHE A 316 18.83 -11.70 -4.05
CA PHE A 316 18.23 -12.49 -2.98
C PHE A 316 18.97 -12.28 -1.66
N MET A 317 20.30 -12.34 -1.68
CA MET A 317 21.09 -12.20 -0.47
C MET A 317 20.97 -10.82 0.16
N ARG A 318 20.89 -9.79 -0.68
CA ARG A 318 20.66 -8.43 -0.22
C ARG A 318 19.29 -8.28 0.41
N GLU A 319 18.27 -8.89 -0.17
CA GLU A 319 16.93 -8.94 0.41
C GLU A 319 16.88 -9.73 1.72
N LEU A 320 17.61 -10.83 1.80
CA LEU A 320 17.73 -11.60 3.03
C LEU A 320 18.42 -10.76 4.13
N ASP A 321 19.56 -10.15 3.81
CA ASP A 321 20.30 -9.28 4.75
C ASP A 321 19.43 -8.12 5.24
N LEU A 322 18.64 -7.51 4.35
CA LEU A 322 17.68 -6.46 4.72
C LEU A 322 16.55 -6.98 5.61
N THR A 323 15.99 -8.16 5.29
CA THR A 323 14.93 -8.78 6.09
C THR A 323 15.40 -9.11 7.50
N LEU A 324 16.61 -9.68 7.62
CA LEU A 324 17.21 -10.01 8.91
C LEU A 324 17.53 -8.74 9.72
N CYS A 325 18.00 -7.69 9.06
CA CYS A 325 18.22 -6.37 9.66
C CYS A 325 16.93 -5.84 10.31
N CYS A 326 15.83 -5.77 9.55
CA CYS A 326 14.54 -5.28 10.06
C CYS A 326 13.99 -6.15 11.20
N ALA A 327 14.07 -7.47 11.07
CA ALA A 327 13.65 -8.39 12.14
C ALA A 327 14.42 -8.17 13.46
N LEU A 328 15.74 -8.02 13.39
CA LEU A 328 16.58 -7.79 14.58
C LEU A 328 16.28 -6.47 15.27
N TYR A 329 16.04 -5.41 14.50
CA TYR A 329 15.70 -4.11 15.09
C TYR A 329 14.32 -4.10 15.72
N GLN A 330 13.33 -4.73 15.09
CA GLN A 330 12.01 -4.93 15.70
C GLN A 330 12.11 -5.71 17.02
N ALA A 331 13.03 -6.67 17.10
CA ALA A 331 13.35 -7.39 18.33
C ALA A 331 14.19 -6.57 19.36
N GLY A 332 14.46 -5.29 19.10
CA GLY A 332 15.24 -4.42 19.98
C GLY A 332 16.73 -4.78 20.02
N ARG A 333 17.30 -5.29 18.93
CA ARG A 333 18.73 -5.62 18.77
C ARG A 333 19.42 -4.79 17.67
N PRO A 334 19.47 -3.45 17.78
CA PRO A 334 19.96 -2.57 16.70
C PRO A 334 21.45 -2.77 16.37
N GLU A 335 22.30 -3.08 17.36
CA GLU A 335 23.74 -3.29 17.14
C GLU A 335 24.01 -4.47 16.19
N MET A 336 23.25 -5.56 16.31
CA MET A 336 23.34 -6.69 15.39
C MET A 336 22.76 -6.37 14.01
N ALA A 337 21.69 -5.57 13.97
CA ALA A 337 21.07 -5.18 12.72
C ALA A 337 22.04 -4.37 11.85
N ASP A 338 22.85 -3.50 12.46
CA ASP A 338 23.88 -2.72 11.76
C ASP A 338 24.90 -3.61 11.04
N ASP A 339 25.33 -4.74 11.61
CA ASP A 339 26.24 -5.69 10.93
C ASP A 339 25.63 -6.26 9.64
N PHE A 340 24.34 -6.63 9.67
CA PHE A 340 23.63 -7.10 8.48
C PHE A 340 23.41 -5.96 7.48
N PHE A 341 23.09 -4.77 7.98
CA PHE A 341 22.91 -3.60 7.15
C PHE A 341 24.20 -3.20 6.43
N GLN A 342 25.37 -3.30 7.08
CA GLN A 342 26.66 -3.10 6.41
C GLN A 342 26.85 -4.08 5.24
N ASN A 343 26.40 -5.34 5.35
CA ASN A 343 26.47 -6.28 4.23
C ASN A 343 25.61 -5.88 3.01
N VAL A 344 24.56 -5.08 3.22
CA VAL A 344 23.76 -4.49 2.13
C VAL A 344 24.61 -3.54 1.27
N PHE A 345 25.63 -2.89 1.86
CA PHE A 345 26.54 -1.93 1.20
C PHE A 345 27.92 -2.50 0.84
N MET A 346 28.44 -3.43 1.66
CA MET A 346 29.79 -3.98 1.52
C MET A 346 29.96 -4.85 0.27
N ARG A 347 28.85 -5.22 -0.39
CA ARG A 347 28.87 -5.71 -1.76
C ARG A 347 29.11 -4.56 -2.72
N LYS A 348 30.36 -4.09 -2.79
CA LYS A 348 30.90 -3.32 -3.92
C LYS A 348 30.86 -4.09 -5.26
N GLU A 349 30.07 -5.16 -5.36
CA GLU A 349 30.06 -6.15 -6.44
C GLU A 349 29.10 -5.82 -7.57
N TYR A 350 28.67 -4.56 -7.65
CA TYR A 350 28.70 -3.86 -8.93
C TYR A 350 29.33 -2.51 -8.67
N SER A 351 30.66 -2.48 -8.65
CA SER A 351 31.30 -1.30 -9.20
C SER A 351 30.62 -1.09 -10.55
N LEU A 352 30.00 0.08 -10.73
CA LEU A 352 29.73 0.71 -12.02
C LEU A 352 31.02 0.90 -12.86
N ARG A 353 32.06 0.09 -12.63
CA ARG A 353 33.30 0.02 -13.39
C ARG A 353 33.15 -1.03 -14.47
N GLU A 354 32.91 -0.49 -15.66
CA GLU A 354 33.53 -0.89 -16.92
C GLU A 354 33.26 -2.33 -17.40
N ASN A 355 32.32 -2.41 -18.35
CA ASN A 355 32.22 -3.42 -19.42
C ASN A 355 31.55 -4.79 -19.17
N THR A 356 30.93 -5.05 -18.01
CA THR A 356 30.26 -6.36 -17.78
C THR A 356 28.86 -6.31 -17.14
N LEU A 357 28.19 -5.16 -17.09
CA LEU A 357 26.74 -5.14 -16.82
C LEU A 357 25.97 -5.55 -18.09
N PRO A 358 25.00 -6.48 -18.04
CA PRO A 358 24.07 -6.71 -19.14
C PRO A 358 23.28 -5.42 -19.41
N SER A 359 22.65 -5.33 -20.58
CA SER A 359 21.90 -4.18 -21.13
C SER A 359 21.35 -3.14 -20.13
N MET A 360 21.28 -1.86 -20.53
CA MET A 360 20.68 -0.72 -19.80
C MET A 360 19.37 -1.04 -19.05
N GLU A 361 18.61 -2.01 -19.53
CA GLU A 361 17.36 -2.53 -18.96
C GLU A 361 17.53 -3.25 -17.61
N MET A 362 18.62 -4.01 -17.44
CA MET A 362 18.93 -4.67 -16.17
C MET A 362 19.35 -3.66 -15.09
N HIS A 363 20.10 -2.62 -15.46
CA HIS A 363 20.47 -1.54 -14.55
C HIS A 363 19.24 -0.75 -14.07
N LYS A 364 18.32 -0.42 -14.99
CA LYS A 364 17.03 0.21 -14.65
C LYS A 364 16.20 -0.65 -13.69
N ASN A 365 16.12 -1.96 -13.94
CA ASN A 365 15.40 -2.88 -13.06
C ASN A 365 16.04 -2.96 -11.67
N LEU A 366 17.37 -2.96 -11.58
CA LEU A 366 18.07 -2.95 -10.30
C LEU A 366 17.77 -1.67 -9.51
N VAL A 367 17.83 -0.51 -10.16
CA VAL A 367 17.47 0.78 -9.54
C VAL A 367 16.01 0.79 -9.07
N ILE A 368 15.07 0.28 -9.87
CA ILE A 368 13.66 0.10 -9.45
C ILE A 368 13.56 -0.78 -8.20
N LEU A 369 14.32 -1.88 -8.12
CA LEU A 369 14.34 -2.75 -6.95
C LEU A 369 14.87 -2.02 -5.71
N PHE A 370 15.90 -1.17 -5.85
CA PHE A 370 16.38 -0.32 -4.76
C PHE A 370 15.31 0.66 -4.26
N PHE A 371 14.55 1.27 -5.17
CA PHE A 371 13.42 2.12 -4.80
C PHE A 371 12.38 1.37 -4.00
N ARG A 372 12.03 0.17 -4.46
CA ARG A 372 11.10 -0.72 -3.78
C ARG A 372 11.62 -1.05 -2.38
N GLN A 373 12.88 -1.42 -2.22
CA GLN A 373 13.47 -1.66 -0.90
C GLN A 373 13.41 -0.43 0.01
N ALA A 374 13.77 0.76 -0.47
CA ALA A 374 13.70 1.98 0.32
C ALA A 374 12.25 2.27 0.78
N GLN A 375 11.27 2.09 -0.11
CA GLN A 375 9.86 2.20 0.25
C GLN A 375 9.45 1.17 1.31
N LEU A 376 9.93 -0.07 1.19
CA LEU A 376 9.61 -1.14 2.13
C LEU A 376 10.18 -0.87 3.52
N ILE A 377 11.44 -0.47 3.61
CA ILE A 377 12.09 -0.05 4.86
C ILE A 377 11.33 1.12 5.50
N LEU A 378 10.86 2.06 4.67
CA LEU A 378 10.04 3.17 5.13
C LEU A 378 8.68 2.70 5.68
N HIS A 379 8.00 1.77 5.00
CA HIS A 379 6.74 1.15 5.46
C HIS A 379 6.93 0.33 6.75
N GLU A 380 8.09 -0.26 6.95
CA GLU A 380 8.47 -0.93 8.18
C GLU A 380 8.84 0.07 9.30
N GLY A 381 8.84 1.38 9.01
CA GLY A 381 9.07 2.46 9.98
C GLY A 381 10.54 2.76 10.27
N HIS A 382 11.47 2.18 9.51
CA HIS A 382 12.91 2.33 9.74
C HIS A 382 13.50 3.52 8.95
N THR A 383 13.11 4.74 9.33
CA THR A 383 13.46 5.98 8.59
C THR A 383 14.96 6.21 8.43
N GLU A 384 15.76 5.99 9.48
CA GLU A 384 17.22 6.18 9.45
C GLU A 384 17.92 5.26 8.44
N TRP A 385 17.50 4.00 8.37
CA TRP A 385 18.05 3.06 7.40
C TRP A 385 17.58 3.34 5.98
N CYS A 386 16.34 3.80 5.80
CA CYS A 386 15.88 4.27 4.50
C CYS A 386 16.78 5.42 4.01
N ILE A 387 17.08 6.40 4.88
CA ILE A 387 18.00 7.50 4.57
C ILE A 387 19.40 6.97 4.22
N ARG A 388 19.99 6.10 5.04
CA ARG A 388 21.32 5.52 4.79
C ARG A 388 21.37 4.73 3.47
N LEU A 389 20.32 3.98 3.16
CA LEU A 389 20.20 3.24 1.91
C LEU A 389 20.15 4.20 0.71
N LEU A 390 19.30 5.22 0.78
CA LEU A 390 19.16 6.23 -0.26
C LEU A 390 20.44 7.03 -0.45
N ASP A 391 21.11 7.44 0.63
CA ASP A 391 22.37 8.20 0.56
C ASP A 391 23.49 7.41 -0.11
N SER A 392 23.58 6.10 0.15
CA SER A 392 24.55 5.24 -0.52
C SER A 392 24.22 5.09 -2.00
N LEU A 393 22.96 4.78 -2.33
CA LEU A 393 22.51 4.67 -3.73
C LEU A 393 22.78 5.98 -4.49
N PHE A 394 22.46 7.10 -3.85
CA PHE A 394 22.55 8.43 -4.44
C PHE A 394 23.98 8.84 -4.80
N LYS A 395 24.96 8.39 -4.02
CA LYS A 395 26.39 8.63 -4.29
C LYS A 395 26.87 7.90 -5.55
N ASP A 396 26.31 6.73 -5.83
CA ASP A 396 26.77 5.86 -6.91
C ASP A 396 25.97 6.03 -8.23
N MET A 397 24.77 6.61 -8.18
CA MET A 397 23.95 6.83 -9.39
C MET A 397 24.55 7.85 -10.37
N GLU A 398 24.49 7.51 -11.67
CA GLU A 398 24.83 8.46 -12.74
C GLU A 398 23.75 9.54 -12.89
N MET A 399 24.13 10.71 -13.45
CA MET A 399 23.19 11.82 -13.65
C MET A 399 21.99 11.48 -14.54
N ARG A 400 22.14 10.57 -15.50
CA ARG A 400 21.03 10.10 -16.34
C ARG A 400 20.00 9.33 -15.53
N GLU A 401 20.44 8.55 -14.55
CA GLU A 401 19.58 7.75 -13.67
C GLU A 401 18.90 8.65 -12.65
N LYS A 402 19.66 9.55 -12.03
CA LYS A 402 19.11 10.59 -11.15
C LYS A 402 17.98 11.38 -11.82
N ASN A 403 18.12 11.71 -13.10
CA ASN A 403 17.05 12.40 -13.85
C ASN A 403 15.79 11.53 -13.97
N VAL A 404 15.92 10.28 -14.42
CA VAL A 404 14.80 9.33 -14.60
C VAL A 404 14.09 9.01 -13.28
N PHE A 405 14.85 8.82 -12.21
CA PHE A 405 14.35 8.38 -10.92
C PHE A 405 14.16 9.51 -9.91
N SER A 406 14.29 10.77 -10.33
CA SER A 406 14.11 11.91 -9.44
C SER A 406 12.71 11.98 -8.80
N PRO A 407 11.58 11.76 -9.52
CA PRO A 407 10.26 11.86 -8.89
C PRO A 407 10.06 10.90 -7.69
N PRO A 408 10.36 9.57 -7.79
CA PRO A 408 10.21 8.69 -6.65
C PRO A 408 11.22 8.99 -5.52
N LEU A 409 12.46 9.43 -5.80
CA LEU A 409 13.41 9.84 -4.76
C LEU A 409 12.89 11.03 -3.96
N ILE A 410 12.42 12.05 -4.67
CA ILE A 410 11.88 13.27 -4.06
C ILE A 410 10.67 12.93 -3.19
N SER A 411 9.80 12.04 -3.66
CA SER A 411 8.65 11.57 -2.88
C SER A 411 9.07 10.88 -1.57
N ILE A 412 10.07 9.99 -1.62
CA ILE A 412 10.56 9.28 -0.42
C ILE A 412 11.28 10.25 0.53
N TRP A 413 12.11 11.16 0.04
CA TRP A 413 12.74 12.15 0.93
C TRP A 413 11.73 13.14 1.53
N LYS A 414 10.69 13.51 0.76
CA LYS A 414 9.58 14.32 1.26
C LYS A 414 8.85 13.62 2.39
N SER A 415 8.57 12.31 2.29
CA SER A 415 7.93 11.55 3.36
C SER A 415 8.84 11.34 4.59
N LEU A 416 10.16 11.35 4.39
CA LEU A 416 11.16 11.31 5.46
C LEU A 416 11.45 12.68 6.11
N GLY A 417 10.85 13.78 5.63
CA GLY A 417 11.18 15.14 6.08
C GLY A 417 12.61 15.60 5.71
N GLN A 418 13.27 14.88 4.78
CA GLN A 418 14.64 15.16 4.32
C GLN A 418 14.61 16.16 3.15
N TYR A 419 14.05 17.35 3.39
CA TYR A 419 13.85 18.34 2.34
C TYR A 419 15.15 18.86 1.73
N ASP A 420 16.25 18.94 2.49
CA ASP A 420 17.55 19.37 1.97
C ASP A 420 18.11 18.40 0.91
N ALA A 421 17.99 17.08 1.14
CA ALA A 421 18.39 16.07 0.16
C ALA A 421 17.54 16.15 -1.11
N ALA A 422 16.22 16.29 -0.96
CA ALA A 422 15.31 16.47 -2.08
C ALA A 422 15.61 17.74 -2.90
N ILE A 423 15.86 18.87 -2.23
CA ILE A 423 16.22 20.15 -2.85
C ILE A 423 17.55 20.03 -3.60
N ALA A 424 18.55 19.36 -3.01
CA ALA A 424 19.84 19.13 -3.64
C ALA A 424 19.69 18.33 -4.95
N LEU A 425 18.94 17.22 -4.93
CA LEU A 425 18.66 16.45 -6.14
C LEU A 425 17.93 17.28 -7.20
N CYS A 426 16.86 17.99 -6.84
CA CYS A 426 16.15 18.84 -7.78
C CYS A 426 17.09 19.85 -8.46
N ARG A 427 18.03 20.45 -7.71
CA ARG A 427 19.02 21.39 -8.27
C ARG A 427 20.00 20.69 -9.21
N GLU A 428 20.52 19.51 -8.83
CA GLU A 428 21.42 18.71 -9.68
C GLU A 428 20.76 18.32 -11.00
N VAL A 429 19.55 17.75 -10.95
CA VAL A 429 18.79 17.32 -12.12
C VAL A 429 18.40 18.50 -13.00
N ARG A 430 17.96 19.62 -12.41
CA ARG A 430 17.66 20.84 -13.15
C ARG A 430 18.88 21.40 -13.88
N HIS A 431 20.04 21.42 -13.22
CA HIS A 431 21.29 21.88 -13.83
C HIS A 431 21.71 20.97 -15.00
N PHE A 432 21.65 19.65 -14.81
CA PHE A 432 21.95 18.68 -15.86
C PHE A 432 20.99 18.80 -17.06
N SER A 433 19.69 18.90 -16.79
CA SER A 433 18.66 19.06 -17.81
C SER A 433 18.86 20.33 -18.64
N PHE A 434 19.18 21.45 -17.99
CA PHE A 434 19.51 22.71 -18.67
C PHE A 434 20.72 22.58 -19.61
N LEU A 435 21.78 21.89 -19.18
CA LEU A 435 22.98 21.68 -19.99
C LEU A 435 22.76 20.71 -21.16
N SER A 436 21.84 19.76 -21.01
CA SER A 436 21.59 18.72 -22.02
C SER A 436 20.93 19.23 -23.31
N LYS A 437 20.39 20.46 -23.33
CA LYS A 437 19.71 21.12 -24.46
C LYS A 437 18.60 20.30 -25.15
N ASN A 438 18.12 19.23 -24.53
CA ASN A 438 17.05 18.41 -25.07
C ASN A 438 15.69 19.04 -24.76
N SER A 439 14.74 19.03 -25.70
CA SER A 439 13.40 19.64 -25.51
C SER A 439 12.63 19.01 -24.35
N ASP A 440 12.80 17.71 -24.13
CA ASP A 440 12.19 16.99 -23.01
C ASP A 440 12.82 17.40 -21.66
N ALA A 441 14.10 17.80 -21.68
CA ALA A 441 14.80 18.25 -20.49
C ALA A 441 14.33 19.64 -20.03
N GLN A 442 13.87 20.50 -20.95
CA GLN A 442 13.34 21.82 -20.61
C GLN A 442 11.98 21.73 -19.88
N LYS A 443 11.09 20.83 -20.30
CA LYS A 443 9.84 20.56 -19.57
C LYS A 443 10.10 20.04 -18.15
N ASN A 444 11.12 19.19 -17.99
CA ASN A 444 11.55 18.72 -16.68
C ASN A 444 12.13 19.85 -15.81
N VAL A 445 12.74 20.89 -16.40
CA VAL A 445 13.26 22.05 -15.65
C VAL A 445 12.15 22.86 -15.02
N ASP A 446 11.04 23.07 -15.74
CA ASP A 446 9.89 23.85 -15.26
C ASP A 446 9.13 23.07 -14.18
N GLN A 447 8.87 21.77 -14.39
CA GLN A 447 8.31 20.89 -13.36
C GLN A 447 9.18 20.86 -12.09
N MET A 448 10.51 20.87 -12.23
CA MET A 448 11.42 20.92 -11.08
C MET A 448 11.38 22.28 -10.35
N ALA A 449 10.91 23.35 -10.99
CA ALA A 449 10.75 24.65 -10.32
C ALA A 449 9.58 24.62 -9.32
N ASP A 450 8.42 24.07 -9.70
CA ASP A 450 7.28 23.84 -8.81
C ASP A 450 7.69 22.98 -7.61
N VAL A 451 8.35 21.86 -7.90
CA VAL A 451 8.83 20.93 -6.87
C VAL A 451 9.80 21.63 -5.91
N LEU A 452 10.73 22.46 -6.42
CA LEU A 452 11.63 23.24 -5.57
C LEU A 452 10.88 24.22 -4.67
N VAL A 453 9.87 24.93 -5.19
CA VAL A 453 9.07 25.86 -4.38
C VAL A 453 8.31 25.09 -3.30
N SER A 454 7.72 23.95 -3.64
CA SER A 454 7.06 23.04 -2.71
C SER A 454 8.00 22.61 -1.58
N LEU A 455 9.17 22.04 -1.94
CA LEU A 455 10.14 21.52 -0.98
C LEU A 455 10.72 22.60 -0.07
N ASN A 456 11.04 23.78 -0.59
CA ASN A 456 11.52 24.89 0.24
C ASN A 456 10.44 25.39 1.20
N SER A 457 9.18 25.44 0.76
CA SER A 457 8.06 25.83 1.62
C SER A 457 7.81 24.79 2.72
N LEU A 458 7.87 23.50 2.40
CA LEU A 458 7.74 22.41 3.38
C LEU A 458 8.91 22.41 4.38
N LYS A 459 10.13 22.71 3.91
CA LYS A 459 11.29 22.92 4.79
C LYS A 459 11.05 24.08 5.74
N ASP A 460 10.63 25.23 5.24
CA ASP A 460 10.31 26.40 6.05
C ASP A 460 9.21 26.06 7.08
N ILE A 461 8.17 25.32 6.70
CA ILE A 461 7.11 24.82 7.61
C ILE A 461 7.69 23.91 8.71
N GLN A 462 8.56 22.96 8.36
CA GLN A 462 9.23 22.08 9.32
C GLN A 462 10.11 22.87 10.30
N GLU A 463 10.74 23.95 9.85
CA GLU A 463 11.52 24.88 10.66
C GLU A 463 10.66 25.93 11.40
N GLN A 464 9.32 25.80 11.36
CA GLN A 464 8.34 26.72 11.95
C GLN A 464 8.38 28.16 11.39
N LYS A 465 8.94 28.33 10.19
CA LYS A 465 9.03 29.58 9.42
C LYS A 465 7.81 29.76 8.52
N TYR A 466 6.63 29.81 9.15
CA TYR A 466 5.34 29.83 8.44
C TYR A 466 5.14 31.08 7.58
N ALA A 467 5.62 32.24 8.03
CA ALA A 467 5.47 33.50 7.29
C ALA A 467 6.32 33.52 6.01
N GLU A 468 7.54 32.98 6.09
CA GLU A 468 8.46 32.85 4.97
C GLU A 468 7.91 31.87 3.92
N ALA A 469 7.43 30.70 4.37
CA ALA A 469 6.76 29.73 3.50
C ALA A 469 5.56 30.35 2.78
N GLY A 470 4.69 31.08 3.50
CA GLY A 470 3.50 31.70 2.92
C GLY A 470 3.84 32.77 1.90
N THR A 471 4.84 33.60 2.20
CA THR A 471 5.34 34.62 1.28
C THR A 471 5.97 34.01 0.02
N ARG A 472 6.68 32.89 0.16
CA ARG A 472 7.30 32.16 -0.96
C ARG A 472 6.22 31.61 -1.90
N LEU A 473 5.24 30.91 -1.36
CA LEU A 473 4.13 30.32 -2.13
C LEU A 473 3.31 31.40 -2.84
N GLU A 474 2.93 32.45 -2.11
CA GLU A 474 2.13 33.55 -2.66
C GLU A 474 2.84 34.26 -3.81
N ASN A 475 4.14 34.56 -3.66
CA ASN A 475 4.94 35.19 -4.71
C ASN A 475 5.11 34.31 -5.94
N TYR A 476 5.15 33.00 -5.76
CA TYR A 476 5.21 32.03 -6.85
C TYR A 476 3.87 32.00 -7.61
N LEU A 477 2.78 31.73 -6.88
CA LEU A 477 1.43 31.63 -7.42
C LEU A 477 0.98 32.90 -8.16
N LYS A 478 1.37 34.10 -7.70
CA LYS A 478 1.06 35.37 -8.37
C LYS A 478 1.79 35.56 -9.72
N LYS A 479 2.90 34.86 -9.95
CA LYS A 479 3.70 34.96 -11.18
C LYS A 479 3.40 33.84 -12.18
N THR A 480 2.86 32.72 -11.71
CA THR A 480 2.53 31.56 -12.55
C THR A 480 1.27 31.84 -13.38
N PRO A 481 1.27 31.55 -14.69
CA PRO A 481 0.06 31.57 -15.52
C PRO A 481 -1.03 30.65 -14.95
N MET A 482 -2.31 31.00 -15.16
CA MET A 482 -3.43 30.25 -14.57
C MET A 482 -3.48 28.80 -15.07
N GLU A 483 -3.12 28.58 -16.34
CA GLU A 483 -3.10 27.27 -16.98
C GLU A 483 -1.99 26.34 -16.48
N GLU A 484 -0.97 26.90 -15.83
CA GLU A 484 0.22 26.19 -15.31
C GLU A 484 0.22 26.13 -13.77
N LEU A 485 -0.82 26.65 -13.12
CA LEU A 485 -0.87 26.79 -11.68
C LEU A 485 -1.09 25.45 -10.98
N ASP A 486 -0.15 25.05 -10.12
CA ASP A 486 -0.29 23.87 -9.26
C ASP A 486 -1.30 24.14 -8.12
N ILE A 487 -2.43 23.41 -8.18
CA ILE A 487 -3.52 23.52 -7.20
C ILE A 487 -3.10 23.10 -5.79
N ASP A 488 -2.15 22.18 -5.63
CA ASP A 488 -1.71 21.71 -4.32
C ASP A 488 -0.87 22.78 -3.62
N LEU A 489 -0.10 23.57 -4.37
CA LEU A 489 0.60 24.74 -3.84
C LEU A 489 -0.38 25.84 -3.41
N LEU A 490 -1.48 26.03 -4.15
CA LEU A 490 -2.54 26.97 -3.78
C LEU A 490 -3.27 26.51 -2.51
N ILE A 491 -3.60 25.22 -2.40
CA ILE A 491 -4.20 24.62 -1.20
C ILE A 491 -3.28 24.81 0.00
N LEU A 492 -1.99 24.48 -0.13
CA LEU A 492 -1.00 24.64 0.93
C LEU A 492 -0.87 26.10 1.37
N ALA A 493 -0.81 27.04 0.43
CA ALA A 493 -0.72 28.46 0.74
C ALA A 493 -1.92 28.97 1.54
N ARG A 494 -3.13 28.48 1.20
CA ARG A 494 -4.37 28.82 1.92
C ARG A 494 -4.42 28.24 3.32
N GLN A 495 -4.09 26.96 3.46
CA GLN A 495 -4.00 26.30 4.76
C GLN A 495 -3.03 27.04 5.68
N LEU A 496 -1.88 27.45 5.14
CA LEU A 496 -0.90 28.22 5.86
C LEU A 496 -1.41 29.61 6.25
N ALA A 497 -2.08 30.34 5.35
CA ALA A 497 -2.69 31.64 5.66
C ALA A 497 -3.78 31.52 6.74
N GLN A 498 -4.58 30.45 6.70
CA GLN A 498 -5.57 30.14 7.72
C GLN A 498 -4.91 29.84 9.07
N PHE A 499 -3.86 29.00 9.07
CA PHE A 499 -3.10 28.65 10.26
C PHE A 499 -2.43 29.87 10.91
N THR A 500 -1.79 30.73 10.10
CA THR A 500 -1.16 31.97 10.59
C THR A 500 -2.15 33.11 10.86
N LYS A 501 -3.45 32.91 10.55
CA LYS A 501 -4.51 33.94 10.66
C LYS A 501 -4.20 35.22 9.88
N ASP A 502 -3.59 35.08 8.71
CA ASP A 502 -3.25 36.19 7.82
C ASP A 502 -4.43 36.49 6.89
N GLU A 503 -5.35 37.34 7.34
CA GLU A 503 -6.59 37.68 6.61
C GLU A 503 -6.32 38.33 5.25
N ALA A 504 -5.25 39.13 5.14
CA ALA A 504 -4.92 39.83 3.90
C ALA A 504 -4.45 38.83 2.83
N ARG A 505 -3.51 37.94 3.19
CA ARG A 505 -3.08 36.85 2.31
C ARG A 505 -4.23 35.92 1.95
N MET A 506 -5.07 35.58 2.93
CA MET A 506 -6.22 34.70 2.70
C MET A 506 -7.18 35.28 1.64
N LYS A 507 -7.46 36.59 1.70
CA LYS A 507 -8.31 37.28 0.72
C LYS A 507 -7.74 37.25 -0.70
N ASP A 508 -6.43 37.44 -0.85
CA ASP A 508 -5.75 37.37 -2.15
C ASP A 508 -5.82 35.94 -2.73
N LEU A 509 -5.58 34.94 -1.87
CA LEU A 509 -5.67 33.53 -2.25
C LEU A 509 -7.12 33.10 -2.55
N ASP A 510 -8.13 33.64 -1.86
CA ASP A 510 -9.54 33.45 -2.20
C ASP A 510 -9.87 33.96 -3.60
N SER A 511 -9.38 35.15 -3.95
CA SER A 511 -9.57 35.68 -5.30
C SER A 511 -8.92 34.79 -6.36
N LEU A 512 -7.71 34.28 -6.08
CA LEU A 512 -7.00 33.38 -6.98
C LEU A 512 -7.73 32.04 -7.13
N THR A 513 -8.21 31.45 -6.04
CA THR A 513 -9.02 30.22 -6.05
C THR A 513 -10.27 30.38 -6.91
N GLN A 514 -11.01 31.48 -6.77
CA GLN A 514 -12.21 31.69 -7.58
C GLN A 514 -11.90 31.79 -9.08
N LYS A 515 -10.82 32.51 -9.45
CA LYS A 515 -10.38 32.61 -10.85
C LYS A 515 -10.00 31.26 -11.43
N PHE A 516 -9.31 30.44 -10.66
CA PHE A 516 -8.94 29.09 -11.09
C PHE A 516 -10.19 28.23 -11.31
N LEU A 517 -11.12 28.21 -10.35
CA LEU A 517 -12.39 27.47 -10.46
C LEU A 517 -13.21 27.91 -11.70
N ASP A 518 -13.25 29.21 -12.00
CA ASP A 518 -13.91 29.74 -13.21
C ASP A 518 -13.23 29.23 -14.51
N ALA A 519 -11.89 29.21 -14.54
CA ALA A 519 -11.14 28.69 -15.68
C ALA A 519 -11.36 27.17 -15.85
N SER A 520 -11.35 26.42 -14.75
CA SER A 520 -11.64 24.98 -14.73
C SER A 520 -13.05 24.68 -15.22
N GLU A 521 -14.08 25.42 -14.77
CA GLU A 521 -15.46 25.25 -15.27
C GLU A 521 -15.58 25.50 -16.77
N LYS A 522 -14.88 26.53 -17.27
CA LYS A 522 -14.84 26.82 -18.71
C LYS A 522 -14.20 25.67 -19.49
N LYS A 523 -13.09 25.11 -18.98
CA LYS A 523 -12.42 23.93 -19.56
C LYS A 523 -13.35 22.71 -19.55
N ILE A 524 -13.99 22.41 -18.42
CA ILE A 524 -14.96 21.31 -18.28
C ILE A 524 -16.12 21.46 -19.28
N THR A 525 -16.62 22.68 -19.46
CA THR A 525 -17.69 22.97 -20.43
C THR A 525 -17.26 22.68 -21.87
N LEU A 526 -16.05 23.11 -22.26
CA LEU A 526 -15.50 22.85 -23.60
C LEU A 526 -15.30 21.35 -23.83
N LEU A 527 -14.78 20.62 -22.84
CA LEU A 527 -14.65 19.17 -22.88
C LEU A 527 -16.01 18.48 -23.01
N GLY A 528 -17.04 18.97 -22.32
CA GLY A 528 -18.40 18.43 -22.42
C GLY A 528 -19.09 18.70 -23.77
N GLN A 529 -18.69 19.75 -24.49
CA GLN A 529 -19.22 20.07 -25.82
C GLN A 529 -18.57 19.24 -26.93
N ASN A 530 -17.37 18.69 -26.69
CA ASN A 530 -16.67 17.86 -27.65
C ASN A 530 -17.10 16.39 -27.52
N PRO A 531 -17.84 15.82 -28.50
CA PRO A 531 -18.31 14.43 -28.42
C PRO A 531 -17.18 13.39 -28.51
N PHE A 532 -15.96 13.82 -28.85
CA PHE A 532 -14.78 12.95 -28.95
C PHE A 532 -13.85 13.04 -27.73
N THR A 533 -14.22 13.81 -26.69
CA THR A 533 -13.40 13.89 -25.49
C THR A 533 -13.31 12.54 -24.80
N ASP A 534 -12.08 12.16 -24.46
CA ASP A 534 -11.81 10.97 -23.67
C ASP A 534 -12.48 11.10 -22.28
N PRO A 535 -13.30 10.12 -21.86
CA PRO A 535 -13.83 10.07 -20.50
C PRO A 535 -12.77 10.25 -19.42
N GLU A 536 -11.54 9.77 -19.64
CA GLU A 536 -10.42 9.99 -18.72
C GLU A 536 -10.06 11.48 -18.61
N GLU A 537 -9.82 12.17 -19.73
CA GLU A 537 -9.51 13.60 -19.75
C GLU A 537 -10.57 14.43 -19.04
N LYS A 538 -11.85 14.15 -19.33
CA LYS A 538 -12.97 14.85 -18.67
C LYS A 538 -13.02 14.55 -17.17
N SER A 539 -12.84 13.30 -16.77
CA SER A 539 -12.83 12.90 -15.35
C SER A 539 -11.71 13.60 -14.56
N LEU A 540 -10.53 13.80 -15.16
CA LEU A 540 -9.41 14.49 -14.52
C LEU A 540 -9.69 15.98 -14.35
N ALA A 541 -10.30 16.64 -15.33
CA ALA A 541 -10.68 18.05 -15.21
C ALA A 541 -11.78 18.27 -14.14
N LEU A 542 -12.75 17.36 -14.05
CA LEU A 542 -13.77 17.36 -12.99
C LEU A 542 -13.13 17.15 -11.61
N ASN A 543 -12.17 16.23 -11.51
CA ASN A 543 -11.45 15.92 -10.29
C ASN A 543 -10.63 17.10 -9.78
N GLU A 544 -9.89 17.77 -10.66
CA GLU A 544 -9.10 18.98 -10.34
C GLU A 544 -9.98 20.08 -9.72
N PHE A 545 -11.15 20.35 -10.31
CA PHE A 545 -12.11 21.30 -9.74
C PHE A 545 -12.61 20.82 -8.37
N ALA A 546 -13.09 19.58 -8.28
CA ALA A 546 -13.68 19.05 -7.07
C ALA A 546 -12.67 19.00 -5.90
N TRP A 547 -11.42 18.64 -6.19
CA TRP A 547 -10.30 18.61 -5.23
C TRP A 547 -10.01 19.99 -4.67
N LEU A 548 -9.82 21.00 -5.53
CA LEU A 548 -9.58 22.37 -5.09
C LEU A 548 -10.79 22.92 -4.31
N ALA A 549 -12.00 22.71 -4.81
CA ALA A 549 -13.22 23.17 -4.18
C ALA A 549 -13.40 22.57 -2.77
N ALA A 550 -13.19 21.26 -2.61
CA ALA A 550 -13.27 20.57 -1.32
C ALA A 550 -12.23 21.08 -0.32
N ASN A 551 -10.96 21.19 -0.73
CA ASN A 551 -9.86 21.61 0.14
C ASN A 551 -9.94 23.11 0.53
N THR A 552 -10.67 23.92 -0.23
CA THR A 552 -10.81 25.36 0.01
C THR A 552 -12.15 25.77 0.59
N GLY A 553 -13.10 24.84 0.72
CA GLY A 553 -14.47 25.14 1.14
C GLY A 553 -15.28 25.96 0.13
N SER A 554 -14.82 26.02 -1.13
CA SER A 554 -15.42 26.85 -2.18
C SER A 554 -16.36 26.03 -3.05
N ARG A 555 -17.51 26.59 -3.45
CA ARG A 555 -18.45 26.00 -4.45
C ARG A 555 -18.76 24.51 -4.20
N LEU A 556 -19.01 24.13 -2.95
CA LEU A 556 -19.14 22.72 -2.53
C LEU A 556 -20.33 21.98 -3.17
N GLU A 557 -21.37 22.71 -3.58
CA GLU A 557 -22.49 22.16 -4.34
C GLU A 557 -22.03 21.69 -5.72
N LYS A 558 -21.30 22.55 -6.44
CA LYS A 558 -20.74 22.23 -7.76
C LYS A 558 -19.68 21.13 -7.67
N ALA A 559 -18.86 21.17 -6.62
CA ALA A 559 -17.87 20.15 -6.35
C ALA A 559 -18.52 18.76 -6.21
N LEU A 560 -19.67 18.67 -5.54
CA LEU A 560 -20.40 17.40 -5.41
C LEU A 560 -20.96 16.91 -6.74
N GLU A 561 -21.53 17.80 -7.55
CA GLU A 561 -22.01 17.45 -8.90
C GLU A 561 -20.88 16.85 -9.75
N TYR A 562 -19.73 17.52 -9.80
CA TYR A 562 -18.57 17.06 -10.57
C TYR A 562 -17.92 15.81 -10.00
N ALA A 563 -17.84 15.68 -8.68
CA ALA A 563 -17.32 14.47 -8.04
C ALA A 563 -18.21 13.24 -8.28
N GLN A 564 -19.53 13.43 -8.36
CA GLN A 564 -20.46 12.36 -8.74
C GLN A 564 -20.35 12.02 -10.23
N GLU A 565 -20.20 13.02 -11.09
CA GLU A 565 -20.03 12.79 -12.54
C GLU A 565 -18.72 12.03 -12.83
N MET A 566 -17.59 12.44 -12.25
CA MET A 566 -16.30 11.77 -12.50
C MET A 566 -16.27 10.33 -12.00
N THR A 567 -16.93 10.04 -10.86
CA THR A 567 -17.04 8.67 -10.32
C THR A 567 -18.03 7.82 -11.11
N GLN A 568 -19.01 8.41 -11.79
CA GLN A 568 -19.84 7.69 -12.77
C GLN A 568 -19.07 7.38 -14.06
N LEU A 569 -18.22 8.30 -14.53
CA LEU A 569 -17.38 8.09 -15.70
C LEU A 569 -16.33 7.00 -15.45
N ARG A 570 -15.78 6.94 -14.23
CA ARG A 570 -14.73 5.98 -13.84
C ARG A 570 -15.00 5.41 -12.45
N PRO A 571 -15.92 4.43 -12.32
CA PRO A 571 -16.35 3.88 -11.03
C PRO A 571 -15.30 3.05 -10.30
N GLU A 572 -14.27 2.58 -11.01
CA GLU A 572 -13.20 1.74 -10.45
C GLU A 572 -11.97 2.56 -10.01
N SER A 573 -12.03 3.90 -10.07
CA SER A 573 -10.91 4.76 -9.67
C SER A 573 -10.98 5.11 -8.19
N ALA A 574 -10.11 4.50 -7.38
CA ALA A 574 -9.99 4.79 -5.96
C ALA A 574 -9.64 6.26 -5.68
N GLY A 575 -8.80 6.89 -6.50
CA GLY A 575 -8.44 8.31 -6.38
C GLY A 575 -9.63 9.26 -6.64
N LEU A 576 -10.52 8.94 -7.58
CA LEU A 576 -11.73 9.74 -7.78
C LEU A 576 -12.74 9.54 -6.64
N ALA A 577 -12.82 8.32 -6.09
CA ALA A 577 -13.62 8.05 -4.90
C ALA A 577 -13.08 8.79 -3.67
N ASP A 578 -11.76 8.91 -3.52
CA ASP A 578 -11.10 9.72 -2.47
C ASP A 578 -11.52 11.20 -2.56
N THR A 579 -11.46 11.80 -3.75
CA THR A 579 -11.93 13.18 -3.94
C THR A 579 -13.43 13.33 -3.64
N LEU A 580 -14.28 12.36 -3.98
CA LEU A 580 -15.70 12.39 -3.59
C LEU A 580 -15.86 12.33 -2.06
N GLY A 581 -15.06 11.50 -1.38
CA GLY A 581 -14.97 11.45 0.07
C GLY A 581 -14.59 12.81 0.67
N MET A 582 -13.57 13.47 0.11
CA MET A 582 -13.15 14.84 0.46
C MET A 582 -14.27 15.86 0.31
N VAL A 583 -15.03 15.81 -0.79
CA VAL A 583 -16.16 16.71 -1.03
C VAL A 583 -17.25 16.52 0.01
N HIS A 584 -17.63 15.28 0.32
CA HIS A 584 -18.59 15.01 1.41
C HIS A 584 -18.07 15.50 2.75
N PHE A 585 -16.78 15.31 3.03
CA PHE A 585 -16.17 15.76 4.28
C PHE A 585 -16.19 17.30 4.40
N ALA A 586 -15.82 18.02 3.34
CA ALA A 586 -15.87 19.48 3.29
C ALA A 586 -17.30 20.02 3.48
N ARG A 587 -18.29 19.27 3.00
CA ARG A 587 -19.73 19.53 3.21
C ARG A 587 -20.24 19.14 4.61
N LYS A 588 -19.37 18.62 5.47
CA LYS A 588 -19.69 18.12 6.83
C LYS A 588 -20.66 16.93 6.82
N GLU A 589 -20.71 16.20 5.72
CA GLU A 589 -21.48 14.96 5.57
C GLU A 589 -20.60 13.76 5.99
N TYR A 590 -20.17 13.75 7.25
CA TYR A 590 -19.08 12.88 7.75
C TYR A 590 -19.35 11.39 7.60
N GLU A 591 -20.58 10.93 7.83
CA GLU A 591 -20.96 9.53 7.63
C GLU A 591 -20.80 9.11 6.17
N LYS A 592 -21.24 9.95 5.23
CA LYS A 592 -21.08 9.66 3.79
C LYS A 592 -19.61 9.72 3.36
N ALA A 593 -18.88 10.71 3.87
CA ALA A 593 -17.45 10.83 3.61
C ALA A 593 -16.71 9.55 4.02
N PHE A 594 -16.99 9.05 5.24
CA PHE A 594 -16.42 7.80 5.73
C PHE A 594 -16.80 6.59 4.87
N GLU A 595 -18.09 6.43 4.51
CA GLU A 595 -18.53 5.29 3.70
C GLU A 595 -17.94 5.30 2.28
N VAL A 596 -17.84 6.47 1.64
CA VAL A 596 -17.19 6.61 0.32
C VAL A 596 -15.70 6.32 0.44
N GLN A 597 -15.04 6.89 1.44
CA GLN A 597 -13.61 6.71 1.65
C GLN A 597 -13.24 5.27 2.00
N LYS A 598 -14.11 4.58 2.74
CA LYS A 598 -13.96 3.16 3.04
C LYS A 598 -13.98 2.33 1.76
N LYS A 599 -14.91 2.62 0.84
CA LYS A 599 -14.93 1.98 -0.48
C LYS A 599 -13.69 2.32 -1.30
N ALA A 600 -13.23 3.58 -1.28
CA ALA A 600 -11.99 3.97 -1.95
C ALA A 600 -10.79 3.16 -1.42
N HIS A 601 -10.71 2.97 -0.09
CA HIS A 601 -9.70 2.12 0.53
C HIS A 601 -9.88 0.64 0.16
N GLU A 602 -11.10 0.10 0.12
CA GLU A 602 -11.34 -1.28 -0.34
C GLU A 602 -10.91 -1.49 -1.81
N MET A 603 -11.01 -0.46 -2.67
CA MET A 603 -10.56 -0.49 -4.06
C MET A 603 -9.04 -0.44 -4.19
N ASP A 604 -8.39 0.48 -3.48
CA ASP A 604 -6.93 0.58 -3.41
C ASP A 604 -6.44 0.74 -1.97
N PRO A 605 -6.23 -0.38 -1.26
CA PRO A 605 -5.80 -0.31 0.12
C PRO A 605 -4.28 -0.13 0.26
N THR A 606 -3.53 -0.06 -0.85
CA THR A 606 -2.12 0.32 -0.80
C THR A 606 -1.88 1.80 -0.73
N GLU A 607 -2.84 2.63 -1.12
CA GLU A 607 -2.61 4.06 -1.19
C GLU A 607 -2.62 4.72 0.20
N PRO A 608 -1.47 5.21 0.71
CA PRO A 608 -1.39 5.73 2.07
C PRO A 608 -2.29 6.95 2.27
N GLN A 609 -2.47 7.78 1.24
CA GLN A 609 -3.31 8.97 1.33
C GLN A 609 -4.80 8.62 1.50
N ILE A 610 -5.26 7.55 0.85
CA ILE A 610 -6.64 7.08 0.95
C ILE A 610 -6.90 6.54 2.36
N PHE A 611 -5.97 5.76 2.91
CA PHE A 611 -6.05 5.27 4.28
C PHE A 611 -5.97 6.42 5.30
N GLN A 612 -5.10 7.41 5.09
CA GLN A 612 -5.04 8.62 5.91
C GLN A 612 -6.38 9.34 5.96
N ASN A 613 -6.99 9.57 4.80
CA ASN A 613 -8.28 10.25 4.71
C ASN A 613 -9.38 9.42 5.40
N LEU A 614 -9.34 8.09 5.30
CA LEU A 614 -10.28 7.20 5.99
C LEU A 614 -10.23 7.39 7.51
N GLU A 615 -9.03 7.34 8.09
CA GLU A 615 -8.86 7.52 9.53
C GLU A 615 -9.16 8.96 9.96
N ARG A 616 -8.78 9.94 9.14
CA ARG A 616 -9.13 11.35 9.34
C ARG A 616 -10.65 11.54 9.41
N PHE A 617 -11.41 10.91 8.52
CA PHE A 617 -12.88 11.00 8.51
C PHE A 617 -13.52 10.26 9.68
N ARG A 618 -12.94 9.13 10.09
CA ARG A 618 -13.42 8.33 11.22
C ARG A 618 -13.47 9.13 12.52
N VAL A 619 -12.50 10.02 12.77
CA VAL A 619 -12.45 10.89 13.96
C VAL A 619 -13.69 11.79 14.10
N TRP A 620 -14.37 12.10 12.99
CA TRP A 620 -15.54 12.96 12.95
C TRP A 620 -16.87 12.20 13.05
N LEU A 621 -16.84 10.86 13.09
CA LEU A 621 -18.03 10.06 13.34
C LEU A 621 -18.47 10.20 14.80
N PRO A 622 -19.78 10.14 15.09
CA PRO A 622 -20.27 10.05 16.45
C PRO A 622 -19.68 8.82 17.14
N GLN A 623 -18.96 9.02 18.25
CA GLN A 623 -18.53 7.91 19.09
C GLN A 623 -19.78 7.28 19.71
N LYS A 624 -20.04 6.00 19.39
CA LYS A 624 -21.16 5.23 19.92
C LYS A 624 -20.85 4.66 21.30
#